data_AF-A0A8J6KPF9-F1
#
_entry.id   AF-A0A8J6KPF9-F1
#
_cell.length_a   1.000
_cell.length_b   1.000
_cell.length_c   1.000
_cell.angle_alpha   90.00
_cell.angle_beta   90.00
_cell.angle_gamma   90.00
#
_symmetry.space_group_name_H-M   'P 1'
#
loop_
_entity.id
_entity.type
_entity.pdbx_description
1 polymer ?
#
loop_
_entity_poly.entity_id
_entity_poly.type
_entity_poly.pdbx_seq_one_letter_code
_entity_poly.pdbx_strand_id
1 'polypeptide(L)'
;MCAQCGLSGLETRVHSKVRNARVKRRATGVQEDCQATSVASAQEKNTIQRGMLVWFKFQDHPFWPAVVKNVSKNDKTARVLLIEGNMQLERRGVRVPLRKLKLLDCGEKLSLLQRASKVYSQGINWCLSVIDHYREDLACGSFRGSFMDYYTARASYPLRRAIQEGDLRIDFPKVNYADLEDWEEETTLGGKGPRKKLLPDRMRAAWDRANQKLVDFIVKKKGADQHLLDIVKGKKPSRWLDDLWKSKREVFCIETYLEDEDQLHLVATHLQEISKEAHQALL
;
A
#
# COMPACT_ATOMS: atom_id res chain seq x y z
N MET A 1 -36.58 41.33 -29.03
CA MET A 1 -35.39 41.75 -29.81
C MET A 1 -35.02 40.59 -30.72
N CYS A 2 -35.62 40.56 -31.92
CA CYS A 2 -34.98 40.75 -33.24
C CYS A 2 -33.98 39.62 -33.58
N ALA A 3 -34.32 38.70 -34.50
CA ALA A 3 -34.24 38.79 -35.97
C ALA A 3 -32.79 38.56 -36.45
N GLN A 4 -32.46 37.62 -37.34
CA GLN A 4 -33.03 37.38 -38.67
C GLN A 4 -32.84 35.93 -39.13
N CYS A 5 -33.83 35.48 -39.92
CA CYS A 5 -33.79 34.31 -40.78
C CYS A 5 -32.96 34.59 -42.05
N GLY A 6 -32.48 33.51 -42.68
CA GLY A 6 -31.91 33.49 -44.03
C GLY A 6 -31.93 32.09 -44.65
N LEU A 7 -33.12 31.67 -45.10
CA LEU A 7 -33.51 30.71 -46.16
C LEU A 7 -32.36 29.97 -46.91
N SER A 8 -32.25 28.64 -46.81
CA SER A 8 -32.87 27.56 -47.64
C SER A 8 -32.26 27.34 -49.03
N GLY A 9 -31.82 26.11 -49.33
CA GLY A 9 -31.44 25.70 -50.70
C GLY A 9 -31.05 24.23 -50.86
N LEU A 10 -32.03 23.43 -51.32
CA LEU A 10 -31.96 22.25 -52.20
C LEU A 10 -31.40 20.87 -51.73
N GLU A 11 -32.32 19.91 -51.86
CA GLU A 11 -32.21 18.48 -52.19
C GLU A 11 -31.04 18.16 -53.16
N THR A 12 -30.44 16.96 -53.22
CA THR A 12 -31.06 15.74 -53.79
C THR A 12 -30.15 14.50 -53.60
N ARG A 13 -30.79 13.35 -53.72
CA ARG A 13 -30.47 11.96 -53.39
C ARG A 13 -29.60 11.23 -54.44
N VAL A 14 -28.70 10.36 -53.94
CA VAL A 14 -28.25 8.99 -54.39
C VAL A 14 -28.27 8.63 -55.90
N HIS A 15 -27.17 8.07 -56.45
CA HIS A 15 -27.10 6.69 -57.04
C HIS A 15 -25.77 6.33 -57.75
N SER A 16 -25.21 5.19 -57.33
CA SER A 16 -24.50 4.11 -58.08
C SER A 16 -23.28 4.38 -58.99
N LYS A 17 -22.21 3.59 -58.80
CA LYS A 17 -21.78 2.52 -59.74
C LYS A 17 -20.55 1.73 -59.26
N VAL A 18 -20.66 0.41 -59.37
CA VAL A 18 -19.62 -0.61 -59.19
C VAL A 18 -18.71 -0.67 -60.42
N ARG A 19 -17.39 -0.86 -60.24
CA ARG A 19 -16.53 -1.56 -61.21
C ARG A 19 -15.56 -2.49 -60.49
N ASN A 20 -15.65 -3.77 -60.84
CA ASN A 20 -14.75 -4.86 -60.46
C ASN A 20 -13.40 -4.72 -61.17
N ALA A 21 -12.30 -5.04 -60.47
CA ALA A 21 -11.05 -5.45 -61.09
C ALA A 21 -10.55 -6.74 -60.42
N ARG A 22 -10.41 -7.77 -61.24
CA ARG A 22 -10.05 -9.15 -60.93
C ARG A 22 -8.55 -9.31 -61.20
N VAL A 23 -7.73 -9.64 -60.20
CA VAL A 23 -6.37 -10.15 -60.44
C VAL A 23 -6.13 -11.41 -59.61
N LYS A 24 -5.49 -12.37 -60.30
CA LYS A 24 -5.42 -13.81 -60.06
C LYS A 24 -4.51 -14.20 -58.90
N ARG A 25 -4.88 -15.27 -58.20
CA ARG A 25 -4.00 -16.08 -57.35
C ARG A 25 -3.04 -16.90 -58.22
N ARG A 26 -1.78 -16.98 -57.81
CA ARG A 26 -0.90 -18.14 -58.03
C ARG A 26 -0.10 -18.37 -56.76
N ALA A 27 -0.09 -19.62 -56.30
CA ALA A 27 0.62 -20.11 -55.12
C ALA A 27 1.73 -21.04 -55.58
N THR A 28 2.93 -20.80 -55.07
CA THR A 28 4.10 -21.68 -54.91
C THR A 28 5.16 -20.79 -54.22
N GLY A 29 5.80 -21.05 -53.09
CA GLY A 29 5.96 -22.22 -52.24
C GLY A 29 7.42 -22.20 -51.75
N VAL A 30 7.66 -21.88 -50.46
CA VAL A 30 8.81 -22.31 -49.60
C VAL A 30 10.20 -21.72 -50.00
N GLN A 31 11.10 -21.17 -49.17
CA GLN A 31 11.43 -21.22 -47.73
C GLN A 31 12.32 -20.02 -47.34
N GLU A 32 12.39 -19.69 -46.03
CA GLU A 32 13.50 -19.06 -45.26
C GLU A 32 14.26 -17.86 -45.89
N ASP A 33 14.36 -16.69 -45.28
CA ASP A 33 14.82 -16.44 -43.91
C ASP A 33 14.39 -15.01 -43.55
N CYS A 34 13.46 -14.87 -42.62
CA CYS A 34 13.11 -13.57 -42.05
C CYS A 34 13.32 -13.71 -40.56
N GLN A 35 14.54 -13.37 -40.16
CA GLN A 35 14.96 -13.14 -38.79
C GLN A 35 14.07 -12.06 -38.20
N ALA A 36 12.90 -12.49 -37.71
CA ALA A 36 12.04 -11.68 -36.88
C ALA A 36 12.82 -11.45 -35.60
N THR A 37 13.33 -10.23 -35.46
CA THR A 37 13.81 -9.69 -34.19
C THR A 37 12.63 -9.76 -33.23
N SER A 38 12.53 -10.90 -32.55
CA SER A 38 11.71 -11.09 -31.36
C SER A 38 12.21 -10.05 -30.37
N VAL A 39 11.59 -8.88 -30.39
CA VAL A 39 11.50 -8.03 -29.21
C VAL A 39 10.68 -8.85 -28.23
N ALA A 40 11.39 -9.74 -27.54
CA ALA A 40 10.89 -10.38 -26.35
C ALA A 40 10.39 -9.21 -25.51
N SER A 41 9.06 -9.11 -25.38
CA SER A 41 8.46 -8.22 -24.41
C SER A 41 9.09 -8.63 -23.10
N ALA A 42 10.09 -7.86 -22.66
CA ALA A 42 10.62 -7.96 -21.33
C ALA A 42 9.39 -7.69 -20.48
N GLN A 43 8.80 -8.77 -19.96
CA GLN A 43 7.73 -8.70 -18.99
C GLN A 43 8.32 -7.84 -17.90
N GLU A 44 7.91 -6.56 -17.86
CA GLU A 44 8.39 -5.60 -16.89
C GLU A 44 8.26 -6.33 -15.56
N LYS A 45 9.40 -6.59 -14.92
CA LYS A 45 9.41 -7.12 -13.57
C LYS A 45 8.79 -6.02 -12.74
N ASN A 46 7.47 -6.06 -12.66
CA ASN A 46 6.59 -5.15 -11.96
C ASN A 46 7.00 -5.19 -10.50
N THR A 47 7.98 -4.37 -10.17
CA THR A 47 8.62 -4.39 -8.87
C THR A 47 7.67 -3.61 -7.99
N ILE A 48 6.98 -4.32 -7.10
CA ILE A 48 6.03 -3.71 -6.17
C ILE A 48 6.80 -2.75 -5.26
N GLN A 49 6.33 -1.50 -5.19
CA GLN A 49 6.91 -0.43 -4.40
C GLN A 49 5.93 0.09 -3.35
N ARG A 50 6.45 0.82 -2.37
CA ARG A 50 5.63 1.53 -1.37
C ARG A 50 4.69 2.50 -2.08
N GLY A 51 3.45 2.59 -1.58
CA GLY A 51 2.40 3.45 -2.12
C GLY A 51 1.64 2.85 -3.31
N MET A 52 2.09 1.73 -3.88
CA MET A 52 1.36 1.09 -4.98
C MET A 52 0.07 0.44 -4.49
N LEU A 53 -0.93 0.45 -5.37
CA LEU A 53 -2.20 -0.24 -5.19
C LEU A 53 -2.09 -1.66 -5.76
N VAL A 54 -2.52 -2.64 -4.98
CA VAL A 54 -2.38 -4.07 -5.29
C VAL A 54 -3.65 -4.83 -4.95
N TRP A 55 -3.85 -5.96 -5.59
CA TRP A 55 -4.75 -7.01 -5.14
C TRP A 55 -4.03 -7.93 -4.16
N PHE A 56 -4.67 -8.16 -3.02
CA PHE A 56 -4.19 -9.04 -1.97
C PHE A 56 -5.20 -10.16 -1.72
N LYS A 57 -4.75 -11.42 -1.72
CA LYS A 57 -5.58 -12.56 -1.29
C LYS A 57 -5.23 -12.96 0.14
N PHE A 58 -6.25 -13.02 0.98
CA PHE A 58 -6.11 -13.43 2.39
C PHE A 58 -7.16 -14.47 2.77
N GLN A 59 -6.74 -15.49 3.51
CA GLN A 59 -7.59 -16.58 4.01
C GLN A 59 -8.55 -17.11 2.90
N ASP A 60 -9.83 -17.25 3.24
CA ASP A 60 -10.91 -17.73 2.36
C ASP A 60 -11.64 -16.58 1.64
N HIS A 61 -11.16 -15.35 1.77
CA HIS A 61 -11.75 -14.20 1.12
C HIS A 61 -11.27 -14.04 -0.33
N PRO A 62 -12.08 -13.40 -1.20
CA PRO A 62 -11.65 -13.05 -2.54
C PRO A 62 -10.44 -12.10 -2.49
N PHE A 63 -9.72 -11.98 -3.61
CA PHE A 63 -8.72 -10.94 -3.73
C PHE A 63 -9.35 -9.57 -3.48
N TRP A 64 -8.71 -8.76 -2.64
CA TRP A 64 -9.20 -7.45 -2.22
C TRP A 64 -8.18 -6.34 -2.53
N PRO A 65 -8.63 -5.12 -2.88
CA PRO A 65 -7.72 -3.98 -3.06
C PRO A 65 -7.01 -3.60 -1.76
N ALA A 66 -5.71 -3.34 -1.86
CA ALA A 66 -4.86 -2.95 -0.75
C ALA A 66 -3.79 -1.95 -1.21
N VAL A 67 -3.28 -1.16 -0.27
CA VAL A 67 -2.15 -0.24 -0.47
C VAL A 67 -0.89 -0.83 0.18
N VAL A 68 0.24 -0.72 -0.50
CA VAL A 68 1.54 -1.17 0.01
C VAL A 68 2.13 -0.13 0.94
N LYS A 69 2.27 -0.46 2.23
CA LYS A 69 2.88 0.42 3.24
C LYS A 69 4.40 0.35 3.26
N ASN A 70 4.94 -0.87 3.18
CA ASN A 70 6.39 -1.11 3.20
C ASN A 70 6.75 -2.33 2.34
N VAL A 71 7.99 -2.38 1.84
CA VAL A 71 8.53 -3.49 1.06
C VAL A 71 9.88 -3.89 1.62
N SER A 72 10.00 -5.12 2.12
CA SER A 72 11.29 -5.73 2.46
C SER A 72 11.81 -6.49 1.24
N LYS A 73 12.83 -5.93 0.59
CA LYS A 73 13.48 -6.59 -0.56
C LYS A 73 14.25 -7.84 -0.13
N ASN A 74 14.86 -7.81 1.06
CA ASN A 74 15.66 -8.91 1.59
C ASN A 74 14.78 -10.14 1.84
N ASP A 75 13.63 -9.93 2.50
CA ASP A 75 12.71 -11.02 2.85
C ASP A 75 11.73 -11.35 1.71
N LYS A 76 11.74 -10.59 0.62
CA LYS A 76 10.77 -10.67 -0.48
C LYS A 76 9.32 -10.58 0.01
N THR A 77 9.08 -9.74 1.01
CA THR A 77 7.76 -9.48 1.60
C THR A 77 7.37 -8.01 1.47
N ALA A 78 6.08 -7.75 1.58
CA ALA A 78 5.53 -6.41 1.71
C ALA A 78 4.55 -6.35 2.89
N ARG A 79 4.40 -5.17 3.48
CA ARG A 79 3.30 -4.87 4.39
C ARG A 79 2.22 -4.14 3.63
N VAL A 80 1.00 -4.68 3.64
CA VAL A 80 -0.15 -4.15 2.91
C VAL A 80 -1.29 -3.80 3.85
N LEU A 81 -2.05 -2.76 3.51
CA LEU A 81 -3.24 -2.34 4.24
C LEU A 81 -4.44 -2.45 3.29
N LEU A 82 -5.46 -3.21 3.67
CA LEU A 82 -6.68 -3.33 2.87
C LEU A 82 -7.38 -1.98 2.77
N ILE A 83 -7.95 -1.71 1.60
CA ILE A 83 -8.77 -0.51 1.37
C ILE A 83 -10.18 -0.84 1.84
N GLU A 84 -10.66 -0.11 2.83
CA GLU A 84 -11.95 -0.33 3.48
C GLU A 84 -12.55 0.98 3.97
N GLY A 85 -13.80 0.95 4.41
CA GLY A 85 -14.53 2.15 4.82
C GLY A 85 -13.93 2.92 5.98
N ASN A 86 -13.19 2.25 6.87
CA ASN A 86 -12.49 2.85 7.99
C ASN A 86 -11.04 2.34 8.07
N MET A 87 -10.19 2.86 7.17
CA MET A 87 -8.78 2.45 7.13
C MET A 87 -8.04 2.97 8.36
N GLN A 88 -7.51 2.07 9.19
CA GLN A 88 -6.62 2.44 10.29
C GLN A 88 -5.19 2.62 9.77
N LEU A 89 -4.89 3.81 9.26
CA LEU A 89 -3.64 4.13 8.58
C LEU A 89 -2.42 4.06 9.50
N GLU A 90 -2.59 4.17 10.81
CA GLU A 90 -1.51 4.04 11.80
C GLU A 90 -1.03 2.58 11.93
N ARG A 91 -1.88 1.59 11.60
CA ARG A 91 -1.52 0.17 11.71
C ARG A 91 -0.37 -0.20 10.79
N ARG A 92 0.50 -1.11 11.23
CA ARG A 92 1.63 -1.61 10.43
C ARG A 92 1.23 -2.25 9.10
N GLY A 93 0.00 -2.80 9.02
CA GLY A 93 -0.47 -3.56 7.87
C GLY A 93 -0.02 -5.02 7.91
N VAL A 94 -0.62 -5.85 7.06
CA VAL A 94 -0.42 -7.30 6.99
C VAL A 94 0.87 -7.60 6.23
N ARG A 95 1.77 -8.41 6.82
CA ARG A 95 2.96 -8.91 6.12
C ARG A 95 2.58 -10.03 5.15
N VAL A 96 3.02 -9.91 3.90
CA VAL A 96 2.67 -10.85 2.83
C VAL A 96 3.86 -11.08 1.88
N PRO A 97 4.07 -12.31 1.38
CA PRO A 97 5.06 -12.55 0.34
C PRO A 97 4.70 -11.81 -0.95
N LEU A 98 5.69 -11.17 -1.61
CA LEU A 98 5.48 -10.38 -2.83
C LEU A 98 4.80 -11.19 -3.95
N ARG A 99 5.07 -12.49 -4.04
CA ARG A 99 4.46 -13.42 -5.01
C ARG A 99 2.93 -13.58 -4.85
N LYS A 100 2.36 -13.26 -3.69
CA LYS A 100 0.91 -13.33 -3.42
C LYS A 100 0.17 -12.03 -3.79
N LEU A 101 0.92 -10.99 -4.15
CA LEU A 101 0.36 -9.71 -4.57
C LEU A 101 0.29 -9.63 -6.09
N LYS A 102 -0.76 -8.97 -6.57
CA LYS A 102 -0.91 -8.60 -7.99
C LYS A 102 -1.07 -7.09 -8.08
N LEU A 103 -0.52 -6.44 -9.10
CA LEU A 103 -0.80 -5.03 -9.32
C LEU A 103 -2.30 -4.80 -9.56
N LEU A 104 -2.83 -3.65 -9.11
CA LEU A 104 -4.25 -3.35 -9.24
C LEU A 104 -4.76 -3.44 -10.69
N ASP A 105 -3.95 -2.95 -11.64
CA ASP A 105 -4.29 -2.95 -13.07
C ASP A 105 -3.71 -4.15 -13.85
N CYS A 106 -3.55 -5.30 -13.18
CA CYS A 106 -3.16 -6.53 -13.86
C CYS A 106 -4.24 -7.01 -14.85
N GLY A 107 -3.84 -7.81 -15.86
CA GLY A 107 -4.78 -8.36 -16.86
C GLY A 107 -5.91 -9.23 -16.28
N GLU A 108 -5.75 -9.72 -15.05
CA GLU A 108 -6.78 -10.49 -14.33
C GLU A 108 -7.80 -9.62 -13.58
N LYS A 109 -7.65 -8.28 -13.56
CA LYS A 109 -8.46 -7.33 -12.77
C LYS A 109 -9.96 -7.60 -12.85
N LEU A 110 -10.51 -7.77 -14.05
CA LEU A 110 -11.94 -8.01 -14.24
C LEU A 110 -12.41 -9.31 -13.57
N SER A 111 -11.60 -10.38 -13.62
CA SER A 111 -11.93 -11.65 -12.99
C SER A 111 -11.87 -11.57 -11.45
N LEU A 112 -10.92 -10.80 -10.91
CA LEU A 112 -10.78 -10.57 -9.47
C LEU A 112 -11.97 -9.75 -8.96
N LEU A 113 -12.34 -8.71 -9.69
CA LEU A 113 -13.53 -7.88 -9.42
C LEU A 113 -14.78 -8.74 -9.43
N GLN A 114 -15.03 -9.54 -10.47
CA GLN A 114 -16.20 -10.41 -10.53
C GLN A 114 -16.28 -11.38 -9.34
N ARG A 115 -15.16 -11.91 -8.86
CA ARG A 115 -15.14 -12.79 -7.69
C ARG A 115 -15.44 -12.02 -6.40
N ALA A 116 -14.85 -10.85 -6.21
CA ALA A 116 -15.11 -10.00 -5.05
C ALA A 116 -16.56 -9.52 -5.02
N SER A 117 -17.09 -9.09 -6.17
CA SER A 117 -18.46 -8.56 -6.31
C SER A 117 -19.54 -9.60 -6.02
N LYS A 118 -19.25 -10.91 -6.13
CA LYS A 118 -20.22 -11.95 -5.75
C LYS A 118 -20.56 -11.95 -4.27
N VAL A 119 -19.63 -11.53 -3.42
CA VAL A 119 -19.76 -11.58 -1.96
C VAL A 119 -19.85 -10.18 -1.35
N TYR A 120 -19.09 -9.23 -1.88
CA TYR A 120 -18.93 -7.88 -1.33
C TYR A 120 -19.14 -6.82 -2.41
N SER A 121 -20.25 -6.90 -3.16
CA SER A 121 -20.54 -6.01 -4.30
C SER A 121 -20.41 -4.52 -3.94
N GLN A 122 -21.05 -4.09 -2.86
CA GLN A 122 -21.03 -2.70 -2.42
C GLN A 122 -19.63 -2.29 -1.93
N GLY A 123 -18.96 -3.17 -1.15
CA GLY A 123 -17.63 -2.92 -0.62
C GLY A 123 -16.59 -2.73 -1.71
N ILE A 124 -16.55 -3.63 -2.69
CA ILE A 124 -15.55 -3.57 -3.75
C ILE A 124 -15.79 -2.36 -4.66
N ASN A 125 -17.06 -2.05 -4.96
CA ASN A 125 -17.41 -0.89 -5.77
C ASN A 125 -16.99 0.40 -5.07
N TRP A 126 -17.26 0.53 -3.76
CA TRP A 126 -16.83 1.69 -3.00
C TRP A 126 -15.29 1.82 -2.99
N CYS A 127 -14.56 0.72 -2.75
CA CYS A 127 -13.09 0.74 -2.78
C CYS A 127 -12.56 1.27 -4.12
N LEU A 128 -13.16 0.83 -5.24
CA LEU A 128 -12.78 1.28 -6.57
C LEU A 128 -13.14 2.74 -6.80
N SER A 129 -14.32 3.20 -6.37
CA SER A 129 -14.71 4.62 -6.47
C SER A 129 -13.73 5.55 -5.74
N VAL A 130 -13.23 5.16 -4.57
CA VAL A 130 -12.22 5.92 -3.84
C VAL A 130 -10.88 5.94 -4.57
N ILE A 131 -10.49 4.81 -5.16
CA ILE A 131 -9.27 4.72 -5.97
C ILE A 131 -9.37 5.56 -7.25
N ASP A 132 -10.51 5.52 -7.93
CA ASP A 132 -10.73 6.26 -9.17
C ASP A 132 -10.75 7.77 -8.91
N HIS A 133 -11.43 8.24 -7.85
CA HIS A 133 -11.39 9.65 -7.46
C HIS A 133 -9.97 10.12 -7.11
N TYR A 134 -9.18 9.29 -6.42
CA TYR A 134 -7.77 9.59 -6.17
C TYR A 134 -6.98 9.74 -7.47
N ARG A 135 -7.19 8.85 -8.44
CA ARG A 135 -6.51 8.88 -9.75
C ARG A 135 -6.91 10.09 -10.58
N GLU A 136 -8.19 10.46 -10.56
CA GLU A 136 -8.71 11.65 -11.22
C GLU A 136 -8.10 12.92 -10.63
N ASP A 137 -8.08 13.07 -9.31
CA ASP A 137 -7.48 14.23 -8.65
C ASP A 137 -5.98 14.36 -8.91
N LEU A 138 -5.27 13.22 -9.01
CA LEU A 138 -3.88 13.19 -9.44
C LEU A 138 -3.72 13.64 -10.90
N ALA A 139 -4.57 13.14 -11.80
CA ALA A 139 -4.50 13.44 -13.22
C ALA A 139 -4.82 14.92 -13.52
N CYS A 140 -5.78 15.49 -12.80
CA CYS A 140 -6.15 16.90 -12.90
C CYS A 140 -5.17 17.82 -12.15
N GLY A 141 -4.25 17.27 -11.35
CA GLY A 141 -3.30 18.03 -10.55
C GLY A 141 -3.90 18.71 -9.31
N SER A 142 -5.18 18.46 -9.01
CA SER A 142 -5.90 18.98 -7.84
C SER A 142 -5.40 18.38 -6.52
N PHE A 143 -4.76 17.20 -6.58
CA PHE A 143 -4.12 16.58 -5.43
C PHE A 143 -2.68 16.18 -5.73
N ARG A 144 -1.82 16.26 -4.71
CA ARG A 144 -0.43 15.78 -4.75
C ARG A 144 -0.17 14.98 -3.48
N GLY A 145 0.12 13.68 -3.65
CA GLY A 145 0.40 12.80 -2.51
C GLY A 145 0.14 11.34 -2.82
N SER A 146 0.39 10.49 -1.83
CA SER A 146 0.06 9.07 -1.89
C SER A 146 -1.45 8.85 -1.69
N PHE A 147 -1.92 7.64 -2.01
CA PHE A 147 -3.31 7.25 -1.73
C PHE A 147 -3.68 7.40 -0.26
N MET A 148 -2.74 7.10 0.65
CA MET A 148 -2.97 7.26 2.10
C MET A 148 -3.15 8.73 2.50
N ASP A 149 -2.35 9.63 1.91
CA ASP A 149 -2.48 11.08 2.12
C ASP A 149 -3.82 11.60 1.57
N TYR A 150 -4.26 11.06 0.43
CA TYR A 150 -5.56 11.38 -0.15
C TYR A 150 -6.71 10.94 0.77
N TYR A 151 -6.61 9.74 1.34
CA TYR A 151 -7.64 9.20 2.23
C TYR A 151 -7.82 10.02 3.51
N THR A 152 -6.78 10.67 4.02
CA THR A 152 -6.90 11.60 5.17
C THR A 152 -7.26 13.02 4.75
N ALA A 153 -7.09 13.37 3.48
CA ALA A 153 -7.39 14.70 2.98
C ALA A 153 -8.90 15.03 3.02
N ARG A 154 -9.21 16.33 2.95
CA ARG A 154 -10.59 16.82 2.84
C ARG A 154 -11.26 16.38 1.54
N ALA A 155 -10.48 16.16 0.47
CA ALA A 155 -10.98 15.73 -0.83
C ALA A 155 -11.72 14.38 -0.77
N SER A 156 -11.24 13.43 0.04
CA SER A 156 -11.88 12.12 0.21
C SER A 156 -13.06 12.13 1.20
N TYR A 157 -13.30 13.24 1.92
CA TYR A 157 -14.31 13.32 2.97
C TYR A 157 -15.73 12.93 2.51
N PRO A 158 -16.23 13.35 1.32
CA PRO A 158 -17.55 12.94 0.84
C PRO A 158 -17.70 11.42 0.66
N LEU A 159 -16.62 10.73 0.28
CA LEU A 159 -16.62 9.28 0.10
C LEU A 159 -16.54 8.54 1.45
N ARG A 160 -15.78 9.08 2.41
CA ARG A 160 -15.64 8.52 3.76
C ARG A 160 -16.91 8.70 4.60
N ARG A 161 -17.54 9.88 4.55
CA ARG A 161 -18.75 10.17 5.33
C ARG A 161 -19.92 9.28 4.94
N ALA A 162 -20.01 8.88 3.66
CA ALA A 162 -21.08 8.01 3.16
C ALA A 162 -21.13 6.64 3.88
N ILE A 163 -19.99 6.19 4.42
CA ILE A 163 -19.89 4.97 5.22
C ILE A 163 -20.02 5.26 6.72
N GLN A 164 -19.41 6.34 7.20
CA GLN A 164 -19.32 6.65 8.63
C GLN A 164 -20.64 7.18 9.20
N GLU A 165 -21.41 7.95 8.42
CA GLU A 165 -22.63 8.65 8.86
C GLU A 165 -23.93 7.83 8.60
N GLY A 166 -23.82 6.61 8.05
CA GLY A 166 -24.86 5.58 8.19
C GLY A 166 -25.87 5.40 7.04
N ASP A 167 -25.74 6.09 5.91
CA ASP A 167 -26.65 5.90 4.76
C ASP A 167 -26.43 4.57 4.02
N LEU A 168 -25.22 3.99 4.09
CA LEU A 168 -24.87 2.74 3.41
C LEU A 168 -24.24 1.74 4.37
N ARG A 169 -24.95 0.64 4.64
CA ARG A 169 -24.39 -0.54 5.33
C ARG A 169 -23.57 -1.36 4.33
N ILE A 170 -22.29 -1.01 4.20
CA ILE A 170 -21.36 -1.69 3.31
C ILE A 170 -20.60 -2.78 4.08
N ASP A 171 -20.70 -4.01 3.61
CA ASP A 171 -19.93 -5.14 4.14
C ASP A 171 -18.52 -5.16 3.54
N PHE A 172 -17.52 -5.17 4.42
CA PHE A 172 -16.12 -5.36 4.08
C PHE A 172 -15.62 -6.72 4.58
N PRO A 173 -14.62 -7.31 3.92
CA PRO A 173 -13.97 -8.51 4.44
C PRO A 173 -13.39 -8.24 5.83
N LYS A 174 -13.86 -8.95 6.86
CA LYS A 174 -13.41 -8.76 8.23
C LYS A 174 -12.05 -9.43 8.42
N VAL A 175 -11.02 -8.61 8.56
CA VAL A 175 -9.66 -9.10 8.75
C VAL A 175 -9.27 -8.97 10.21
N ASN A 176 -9.03 -10.10 10.89
CA ASN A 176 -8.33 -10.05 12.17
C ASN A 176 -6.83 -9.89 11.90
N TYR A 177 -6.33 -8.67 12.06
CA TYR A 177 -4.92 -8.36 11.85
C TYR A 177 -3.99 -9.04 12.87
N ALA A 178 -4.49 -9.45 14.04
CA ALA A 178 -3.72 -10.20 15.03
C ALA A 178 -3.47 -11.64 14.58
N ASP A 179 -4.51 -12.34 14.09
CA ASP A 179 -4.39 -13.72 13.59
C ASP A 179 -3.51 -13.83 12.33
N LEU A 180 -3.23 -12.70 11.67
CA LEU A 180 -2.42 -12.65 10.45
C LEU A 180 -0.91 -12.54 10.68
N GLU A 181 -0.47 -12.19 11.89
CA GLU A 181 0.95 -12.33 12.25
C GLU A 181 1.32 -13.82 12.39
N ASP A 182 0.35 -14.69 12.71
CA ASP A 182 0.55 -16.13 12.92
C ASP A 182 0.21 -17.01 11.69
N TRP A 183 -0.52 -16.50 10.70
CA TRP A 183 -0.92 -17.25 9.49
C TRP A 183 0.25 -17.57 8.52
N GLU A 184 1.49 -17.31 8.91
CA GLU A 184 2.69 -17.53 8.08
C GLU A 184 2.95 -19.02 7.73
N GLU A 185 2.27 -19.99 8.35
CA GLU A 185 2.65 -21.41 8.23
C GLU A 185 1.71 -22.32 7.41
N GLU A 186 0.46 -21.95 7.09
CA GLU A 186 -0.56 -22.96 6.70
C GLU A 186 -0.96 -23.02 5.21
N THR A 187 -0.16 -22.49 4.26
CA THR A 187 -0.49 -22.59 2.82
C THR A 187 0.61 -23.17 1.94
N THR A 188 1.30 -24.23 2.39
CA THR A 188 1.97 -25.17 1.47
C THR A 188 1.10 -26.41 1.32
N LEU A 189 0.17 -26.38 0.36
CA LEU A 189 -0.49 -27.60 -0.11
C LEU A 189 0.54 -28.45 -0.86
N GLY A 190 0.99 -29.52 -0.20
CA GLY A 190 1.76 -30.59 -0.84
C GLY A 190 2.89 -31.14 0.02
N GLY A 191 2.55 -31.94 1.04
CA GLY A 191 3.52 -32.78 1.74
C GLY A 191 3.24 -32.92 3.23
N LYS A 192 2.54 -33.98 3.63
CA LYS A 192 2.52 -34.46 5.02
C LYS A 192 3.93 -35.00 5.36
N GLY A 193 4.84 -34.12 5.78
CA GLY A 193 6.06 -34.49 6.49
C GLY A 193 5.88 -34.25 8.00
N PRO A 194 6.61 -34.96 8.87
CA PRO A 194 6.53 -34.73 10.31
C PRO A 194 6.91 -33.28 10.60
N ARG A 195 5.98 -32.59 11.27
CA ARG A 195 6.08 -31.19 11.69
C ARG A 195 7.41 -30.99 12.44
N LYS A 196 8.42 -30.47 11.76
CA LYS A 196 9.56 -29.84 12.44
C LYS A 196 9.00 -28.53 12.97
N LYS A 197 8.60 -28.53 14.26
CA LYS A 197 8.37 -27.30 15.03
C LYS A 197 9.56 -26.39 14.69
N LEU A 198 9.32 -25.31 13.95
CA LEU A 198 10.36 -24.32 13.71
C LEU A 198 10.79 -23.88 15.11
N LEU A 199 12.05 -24.15 15.45
CA LEU A 199 12.60 -23.66 16.70
C LEU A 199 12.48 -22.13 16.65
N PRO A 200 12.13 -21.47 17.78
CA PRO A 200 12.14 -20.02 17.86
C PRO A 200 13.43 -19.51 17.23
N ASP A 201 13.34 -18.47 16.39
CA ASP A 201 14.48 -17.89 15.71
C ASP A 201 15.58 -17.59 16.75
N ARG A 202 16.55 -18.50 16.83
CA ARG A 202 17.56 -18.48 17.89
C ARG A 202 18.45 -17.25 17.75
N MET A 203 18.55 -16.70 16.54
CA MET A 203 19.32 -15.51 16.25
C MET A 203 18.59 -14.27 16.76
N ARG A 204 17.29 -14.14 16.47
CA ARG A 204 16.46 -13.05 17.01
C ARG A 204 16.42 -13.07 18.53
N ALA A 205 16.15 -14.23 19.14
CA ALA A 205 16.18 -14.37 20.59
C ALA A 205 17.56 -14.15 21.22
N ALA A 206 18.66 -14.29 20.46
CA ALA A 206 20.01 -13.94 20.95
C ALA A 206 20.24 -12.43 20.88
N TRP A 207 19.76 -11.76 19.83
CA TRP A 207 19.79 -10.30 19.71
C TRP A 207 18.92 -9.61 20.75
N ASP A 208 17.69 -10.08 20.99
CA ASP A 208 16.80 -9.51 22.02
C ASP A 208 17.41 -9.64 23.42
N ARG A 209 18.07 -10.77 23.72
CA ARG A 209 18.82 -10.95 24.98
C ARG A 209 20.02 -10.01 25.09
N ALA A 210 20.71 -9.73 23.98
CA ALA A 210 21.82 -8.78 23.97
C ALA A 210 21.30 -7.34 24.17
N ASN A 211 20.20 -6.99 23.50
CA ASN A 211 19.51 -5.70 23.58
C ASN A 211 18.91 -5.45 24.97
N GLN A 212 18.55 -6.49 25.70
CA GLN A 212 18.04 -6.37 27.07
C GLN A 212 18.99 -5.58 27.98
N LYS A 213 20.32 -5.67 27.78
CA LYS A 213 21.28 -4.89 28.56
C LYS A 213 21.19 -3.40 28.27
N LEU A 214 20.88 -3.02 27.03
CA LEU A 214 20.66 -1.62 26.65
C LEU A 214 19.36 -1.10 27.25
N VAL A 215 18.28 -1.89 27.18
CA VAL A 215 16.99 -1.57 27.80
C VAL A 215 17.13 -1.40 29.31
N ASP A 216 17.87 -2.31 29.97
CA ASP A 216 18.14 -2.22 31.40
C ASP A 216 18.98 -0.99 31.75
N PHE A 217 19.94 -0.60 30.91
CA PHE A 217 20.70 0.63 31.11
C PHE A 217 19.82 1.88 31.00
N ILE A 218 18.95 1.94 29.99
CA ILE A 218 18.07 3.08 29.73
C ILE A 218 17.00 3.18 30.81
N VAL A 219 16.23 2.11 31.03
CA VAL A 219 15.01 2.14 31.86
C VAL A 219 15.30 1.85 33.32
N LYS A 220 15.96 0.71 33.63
CA LYS A 220 16.15 0.29 35.04
C LYS A 220 17.22 1.11 35.74
N LYS A 221 18.36 1.33 35.07
CA LYS A 221 19.49 2.10 35.62
C LYS A 221 19.33 3.60 35.42
N LYS A 222 18.36 4.04 34.61
CA LYS A 222 18.15 5.46 34.28
C LYS A 222 19.43 6.14 33.80
N GLY A 223 20.29 5.37 33.12
CA GLY A 223 21.68 5.75 32.86
C GLY A 223 21.81 6.90 31.86
N ALA A 224 20.77 7.16 31.07
CA ALA A 224 20.72 8.25 30.10
C ALA A 224 19.88 9.44 30.58
N ASP A 225 19.09 9.30 31.66
CA ASP A 225 18.04 10.25 32.02
C ASP A 225 18.58 11.67 32.24
N GLN A 226 19.61 11.82 33.07
CA GLN A 226 20.20 13.14 33.33
C GLN A 226 20.77 13.77 32.06
N HIS A 227 21.39 12.97 31.19
CA HIS A 227 21.94 13.47 29.94
C HIS A 227 20.84 13.95 28.98
N LEU A 228 19.76 13.18 28.86
CA LEU A 228 18.59 13.54 28.05
C LEU A 228 17.88 14.78 28.61
N LEU A 229 17.71 14.87 29.94
CA LEU A 229 17.15 16.05 30.61
C LEU A 229 18.00 17.29 30.37
N ASP A 230 19.33 17.19 30.47
CA ASP A 230 20.24 18.30 30.20
C ASP A 230 20.12 18.80 28.75
N ILE A 231 19.93 17.89 27.79
CA ILE A 231 19.71 18.23 26.38
C ILE A 231 18.37 18.96 26.20
N VAL A 232 17.28 18.39 26.72
CA VAL A 232 15.92 18.95 26.55
C VAL A 232 15.79 20.31 27.25
N LYS A 233 16.47 20.50 28.39
CA LYS A 233 16.53 21.78 29.12
C LYS A 233 17.52 22.78 28.52
N GLY A 234 18.18 22.46 27.41
CA GLY A 234 19.14 23.33 26.73
C GLY A 234 20.46 23.53 27.49
N LYS A 235 20.74 22.75 28.54
CA LYS A 235 22.01 22.79 29.29
C LYS A 235 23.15 22.12 28.54
N LYS A 236 22.84 21.18 27.65
CA LYS A 236 23.81 20.50 26.78
C LYS A 236 23.37 20.57 25.32
N PRO A 237 24.28 20.87 24.38
CA PRO A 237 23.97 20.82 22.96
C PRO A 237 23.84 19.37 22.49
N SER A 238 22.97 19.13 21.50
CA SER A 238 22.82 17.82 20.85
C SER A 238 22.81 17.98 19.34
N ARG A 239 23.82 17.42 18.67
CA ARG A 239 23.89 17.41 17.20
C ARG A 239 22.65 16.76 16.59
N TRP A 240 22.15 15.70 17.20
CA TRP A 240 20.95 15.00 16.74
C TRP A 240 19.69 15.87 16.86
N LEU A 241 19.58 16.68 17.93
CA LEU A 241 18.47 17.61 18.11
C LEU A 241 18.56 18.78 17.12
N ASP A 242 19.76 19.32 16.92
CA ASP A 242 20.03 20.38 15.95
C ASP A 242 19.70 19.92 14.52
N ASP A 243 20.10 18.70 14.15
CA ASP A 243 19.83 18.11 12.85
C ASP A 243 18.33 17.85 12.66
N LEU A 244 17.64 17.37 13.70
CA LEU A 244 16.19 17.18 13.71
C LEU A 244 15.45 18.51 13.42
N TRP A 245 15.88 19.62 14.04
CA TRP A 245 15.28 20.93 13.81
C TRP A 245 15.66 21.56 12.47
N LYS A 246 16.88 21.32 11.96
CA LYS A 246 17.33 21.79 10.64
C LYS A 246 16.65 21.05 9.50
N SER A 247 16.34 19.76 9.68
CA SER A 247 15.55 19.01 8.72
C SER A 247 14.09 19.48 8.78
N LYS A 248 13.65 20.32 7.83
CA LYS A 248 12.20 20.59 7.58
C LYS A 248 11.39 19.36 7.16
N ARG A 249 11.99 18.17 7.19
CA ARG A 249 11.32 16.90 6.93
C ARG A 249 10.77 16.40 8.25
N GLU A 250 9.47 16.21 8.29
CA GLU A 250 8.78 15.35 9.24
C GLU A 250 9.54 14.00 9.26
N VAL A 251 10.32 13.76 10.32
CA VAL A 251 11.20 12.58 10.43
C VAL A 251 10.31 11.37 10.69
N PHE A 252 9.77 10.81 9.61
CA PHE A 252 9.07 9.55 9.64
C PHE A 252 10.09 8.41 9.82
N CYS A 253 10.01 7.77 10.99
CA CYS A 253 10.63 6.49 11.34
C CYS A 253 12.17 6.51 11.43
N ILE A 254 12.67 6.74 12.65
CA ILE A 254 14.03 6.31 13.02
C ILE A 254 13.97 4.78 13.17
N GLU A 255 14.73 4.05 12.36
CA GLU A 255 14.90 2.60 12.52
C GLU A 255 15.59 2.34 13.87
N THR A 256 14.85 1.78 14.83
CA THR A 256 15.34 1.52 16.18
C THR A 256 16.10 0.20 16.20
N TYR A 257 17.24 0.16 16.90
CA TYR A 257 18.01 -1.07 17.14
C TYR A 257 17.25 -2.15 17.95
N LEU A 258 16.11 -1.79 18.57
CA LEU A 258 15.24 -2.69 19.32
C LEU A 258 14.18 -3.28 18.38
N GLU A 259 14.24 -4.60 18.17
CA GLU A 259 13.31 -5.36 17.34
C GLU A 259 12.20 -6.09 18.14
N ASP A 260 12.36 -6.17 19.47
CA ASP A 260 11.36 -6.68 20.40
C ASP A 260 10.39 -5.57 20.82
N GLU A 261 9.09 -5.82 20.65
CA GLU A 261 8.05 -4.81 20.85
C GLU A 261 7.86 -4.44 22.33
N ASP A 262 8.05 -5.39 23.24
CA ASP A 262 7.94 -5.14 24.68
C ASP A 262 9.11 -4.26 25.16
N GLN A 263 10.33 -4.56 24.69
CA GLN A 263 11.52 -3.72 24.91
C GLN A 263 11.33 -2.31 24.34
N LEU A 264 10.80 -2.20 23.12
CA LEU A 264 10.51 -0.91 22.49
C LEU A 264 9.46 -0.12 23.28
N HIS A 265 8.39 -0.77 23.72
CA HIS A 265 7.32 -0.16 24.51
C HIS A 265 7.84 0.35 25.86
N LEU A 266 8.68 -0.44 26.54
CA LEU A 266 9.31 -0.05 27.81
C LEU A 266 10.17 1.20 27.65
N VAL A 267 11.04 1.23 26.63
CA VAL A 267 11.90 2.38 26.37
C VAL A 267 11.07 3.61 25.97
N ALA A 268 10.07 3.44 25.10
CA ALA A 268 9.21 4.54 24.67
C ALA A 268 8.43 5.15 25.85
N THR A 269 7.89 4.31 26.74
CA THR A 269 7.17 4.76 27.95
C THR A 269 8.10 5.55 28.87
N HIS A 270 9.29 5.03 29.13
CA HIS A 270 10.31 5.71 29.96
C HIS A 270 10.73 7.07 29.37
N LEU A 271 10.97 7.14 28.06
CA LEU A 271 11.34 8.39 27.39
C LEU A 271 10.20 9.44 27.42
N GLN A 272 8.93 8.99 27.34
CA GLN A 272 7.78 9.88 27.51
C GLN A 272 7.70 10.45 28.92
N GLU A 273 8.04 9.68 29.96
CA GLU A 273 8.10 10.15 31.35
C GLU A 273 9.17 11.24 31.53
N ILE A 274 10.38 11.02 30.99
CA ILE A 274 11.46 12.02 31.00
C ILE A 274 11.02 13.31 30.29
N SER A 275 10.32 13.20 29.15
CA SER A 275 9.80 14.37 28.44
C SER A 275 8.77 15.14 29.26
N LYS A 276 7.88 14.44 29.98
CA LYS A 276 6.91 15.06 30.89
C LYS A 276 7.61 15.77 32.06
N GLU A 277 8.61 15.15 32.66
CA GLU A 277 9.40 15.75 33.75
C GLU A 277 10.15 17.01 33.28
N ALA A 278 10.75 16.96 32.09
CA ALA A 278 11.41 18.12 31.50
C ALA A 278 10.43 19.27 31.25
N HIS A 279 9.20 18.97 30.81
CA HIS A 279 8.15 19.96 30.57
C HIS A 279 7.61 20.58 31.87
N GLN A 280 7.41 19.77 32.91
CA GLN A 280 6.98 20.25 34.23
C GLN A 280 8.03 21.15 34.91
N ALA A 281 9.33 20.90 34.67
CA ALA A 281 10.41 21.72 35.20
C ALA A 281 10.65 23.03 34.42
N LEU A 282 9.91 23.28 33.34
CA LEU A 282 9.94 24.52 32.54
C LEU A 282 8.74 25.44 32.83
N LEU A 283 7.76 24.97 33.61
CA LEU A 283 6.66 25.76 34.19
C LEU A 283 7.06 26.27 35.58
#